data_AF-A0A6J1QJ60-F1
#
_entry.id   AF-A0A6J1QJ60-F1
#
_cell.length_a   1.000
_cell.length_b   1.000
_cell.length_c   1.000
_cell.angle_alpha   90.00
_cell.angle_beta   90.00
_cell.angle_gamma   90.00
#
_symmetry.space_group_name_H-M   'P 1'
#
loop_
_entity.id
_entity.type
_entity.pdbx_description
1 polymer ?
#
loop_
_entity_poly.entity_id
_entity_poly.type
_entity_poly.pdbx_seq_one_letter_code
_entity_poly.pdbx_strand_id
1 'polypeptide(L)'
;MSAVLFYTLFYLLMSGCIIYPPTEFVSAGLTVKDVFANWLGSENEFFVQYHIRRSVATLLLHSALPLGYVLGLLFFDHIDAEKLLLNDGNYLGPLIVLCATIVPLYTLNKVFEWSVNNWATHPIAKNLSVYGNNNTPWTSVASDINTEYRRIDKIVIVTNSVTRVIATDNWIIKITPYKFQVAHQSDATLVVNKSDVHFMSPTTRDQVQFINIQVKPMRAMAQEFDIRLNALDFKDLQDKVSRPIAVLHNIRFHRTLLDRFIDTFKEEVDKNPFYDTAEELGQCIGCMQALSNVKLNRLCNSTENRDVDDCTTCFCRPMWCIECMAKWFASRQDEDTPETWLSSKCTCPLCRARFCVLDVCLVRNPND
;
A
#
# COMPACT_ATOMS: atom_id res chain seq x y z
N MET A 1 -24.33 26.94 -21.88
CA MET A 1 -22.96 26.74 -21.35
C MET A 1 -22.93 25.97 -20.03
N SER A 2 -23.76 26.33 -19.03
CA SER A 2 -23.79 25.62 -17.74
C SER A 2 -24.24 24.14 -17.82
N ALA A 3 -25.23 23.79 -18.64
CA ALA A 3 -25.72 22.40 -18.76
C ALA A 3 -24.67 21.43 -19.32
N VAL A 4 -23.97 21.82 -20.38
CA VAL A 4 -22.87 21.02 -20.96
C VAL A 4 -21.74 20.82 -19.95
N LEU A 5 -21.33 21.89 -19.26
CA LEU A 5 -20.30 21.79 -18.22
C LEU A 5 -20.73 20.84 -17.09
N PHE A 6 -21.98 20.91 -16.64
CA PHE A 6 -22.49 20.01 -15.62
C PHE A 6 -22.50 18.56 -16.09
N TYR A 7 -22.99 18.30 -17.31
CA TYR A 7 -22.95 16.97 -17.93
C TYR A 7 -21.52 16.44 -18.02
N THR A 8 -20.58 17.24 -18.52
CA THR A 8 -19.17 16.84 -18.64
C THR A 8 -18.55 16.52 -17.29
N LEU A 9 -18.74 17.37 -16.28
CA LEU A 9 -18.21 17.13 -14.93
C LEU A 9 -18.82 15.86 -14.33
N PHE A 10 -20.13 15.68 -14.45
CA PHE A 10 -20.82 14.48 -13.98
C PHE A 10 -20.31 13.22 -14.68
N TYR A 11 -20.19 13.25 -16.02
CA TYR A 11 -19.71 12.11 -16.79
C TYR A 11 -18.26 11.76 -16.47
N LEU A 12 -17.39 12.75 -16.29
CA LEU A 12 -15.99 12.54 -15.88
C LEU A 12 -15.91 11.92 -14.48
N LEU A 13 -16.72 12.40 -13.53
CA LEU A 13 -16.80 11.83 -12.19
C LEU A 13 -17.26 10.37 -12.24
N MET A 14 -18.36 10.09 -12.95
CA MET A 14 -18.87 8.72 -13.10
C MET A 14 -17.88 7.79 -13.81
N SER A 15 -17.21 8.27 -14.86
CA SER A 15 -16.15 7.53 -15.55
C SER A 15 -14.97 7.24 -14.63
N GLY A 16 -14.56 8.21 -13.81
CA GLY A 16 -13.55 8.04 -12.78
C GLY A 16 -13.94 6.96 -11.77
N CYS A 17 -15.18 6.96 -11.29
CA CYS A 17 -15.71 5.94 -10.40
C CYS A 17 -15.83 4.55 -11.06
N ILE A 18 -16.03 4.46 -12.38
CA ILE A 18 -16.02 3.16 -13.08
C ILE A 18 -14.59 2.61 -13.18
N ILE A 19 -13.61 3.48 -13.51
CA ILE A 19 -12.20 3.09 -13.68
C ILE A 19 -11.54 2.75 -12.35
N TYR A 20 -11.82 3.54 -11.31
CA TYR A 20 -11.30 3.38 -9.96
C TYR A 20 -12.46 3.46 -8.96
N PRO A 21 -13.19 2.34 -8.76
CA PRO A 21 -14.39 2.33 -7.93
C PRO A 21 -14.07 2.67 -6.48
N PRO A 22 -14.70 3.71 -5.91
CA PRO A 22 -14.61 3.98 -4.49
C PRO A 22 -15.46 2.95 -3.71
N THR A 23 -15.34 2.96 -2.39
CA THR A 23 -16.01 2.01 -1.49
C THR A 23 -17.51 1.94 -1.73
N GLU A 24 -18.15 3.07 -2.03
CA GLU A 24 -19.60 3.17 -2.26
C GLU A 24 -20.02 2.42 -3.52
N PHE A 25 -19.23 2.51 -4.61
CA PHE A 25 -19.49 1.76 -5.85
C PHE A 25 -19.26 0.27 -5.66
N VAL A 26 -18.24 -0.10 -4.88
CA VAL A 26 -17.98 -1.50 -4.53
C VAL A 26 -19.14 -2.06 -3.71
N SER A 27 -19.63 -1.33 -2.71
CA SER A 27 -20.77 -1.73 -1.88
C SER A 27 -22.09 -1.76 -2.64
N ALA A 28 -22.29 -0.86 -3.61
CA ALA A 28 -23.47 -0.84 -4.48
C ALA A 28 -23.46 -1.92 -5.57
N GLY A 29 -22.37 -2.67 -5.73
CA GLY A 29 -22.23 -3.69 -6.78
C GLY A 29 -22.09 -3.11 -8.18
N LEU A 30 -21.58 -1.88 -8.31
CA LEU A 30 -21.38 -1.19 -9.60
C LEU A 30 -19.97 -1.42 -10.16
N THR A 31 -19.38 -2.57 -9.90
CA THR A 31 -18.05 -2.91 -10.39
C THR A 31 -18.14 -3.87 -11.59
N VAL A 32 -17.10 -3.93 -12.42
CA VAL A 32 -17.07 -4.83 -13.59
C VAL A 32 -17.31 -6.30 -13.21
N LYS A 33 -16.82 -6.73 -12.03
CA LYS A 33 -17.05 -8.11 -11.55
C LYS A 33 -18.52 -8.40 -11.27
N ASP A 34 -19.27 -7.41 -10.78
CA ASP A 34 -20.65 -7.58 -10.31
C ASP A 34 -21.61 -7.45 -11.49
N VAL A 35 -21.40 -6.44 -12.35
CA VAL A 35 -22.21 -6.21 -13.57
C VAL A 35 -22.11 -7.38 -14.55
N PHE A 36 -20.92 -7.97 -14.70
CA PHE A 36 -20.69 -9.10 -15.60
C PHE A 36 -20.63 -10.46 -14.89
N ALA A 37 -21.11 -10.56 -13.64
CA ALA A 37 -20.96 -11.76 -12.80
C ALA A 37 -21.41 -13.06 -13.51
N ASN A 38 -22.57 -13.04 -14.17
CA ASN A 38 -23.12 -14.20 -14.89
C ASN A 38 -22.22 -14.69 -16.04
N TRP A 39 -21.54 -13.77 -16.74
CA TRP A 39 -20.66 -14.10 -17.86
C TRP A 39 -19.25 -14.49 -17.40
N LEU A 40 -18.77 -13.84 -16.34
CA LEU A 40 -17.47 -14.13 -15.76
C LEU A 40 -17.42 -15.53 -15.14
N GLY A 41 -18.52 -15.94 -14.48
CA GLY A 41 -18.61 -17.22 -13.79
C GLY A 41 -17.90 -17.21 -12.43
N SER A 42 -17.54 -18.40 -11.93
CA SER A 42 -16.93 -18.56 -10.60
C SER A 42 -15.42 -18.32 -10.64
N GLU A 43 -14.96 -17.32 -9.88
CA GLU A 43 -13.52 -17.05 -9.67
C GLU A 43 -12.82 -18.24 -8.98
N ASN A 44 -13.50 -18.96 -8.10
CA ASN A 44 -12.91 -20.09 -7.36
C ASN A 44 -12.70 -21.33 -8.24
N GLU A 45 -13.57 -21.55 -9.23
CA GLU A 45 -13.43 -22.72 -10.11
C GLU A 45 -12.43 -22.49 -11.22
N PHE A 46 -12.60 -21.42 -12.00
CA PHE A 46 -11.81 -21.16 -13.20
C PHE A 46 -11.07 -19.82 -13.08
N PHE A 47 -10.25 -19.70 -12.04
CA PHE A 47 -9.56 -18.46 -11.66
C PHE A 47 -8.86 -17.73 -12.82
N VAL A 48 -8.00 -18.42 -13.59
CA VAL A 48 -7.30 -17.79 -14.72
C VAL A 48 -8.26 -17.35 -15.82
N GLN A 49 -9.21 -18.20 -16.20
CA GLN A 49 -10.17 -17.89 -17.26
C GLN A 49 -11.11 -16.75 -16.85
N TYR A 50 -11.53 -16.73 -15.58
CA TYR A 50 -12.30 -15.65 -14.98
C TYR A 50 -11.56 -14.32 -15.13
N HIS A 51 -10.25 -14.28 -14.85
CA HIS A 51 -9.46 -13.06 -15.01
C HIS A 51 -9.20 -12.65 -16.46
N ILE A 52 -9.09 -13.61 -17.40
CA ILE A 52 -9.07 -13.30 -18.85
C ILE A 52 -10.38 -12.64 -19.27
N ARG A 53 -11.52 -13.24 -18.91
CA ARG A 53 -12.84 -12.66 -19.21
C ARG A 53 -12.99 -11.28 -18.58
N ARG A 54 -12.61 -11.15 -17.31
CA ARG A 54 -12.67 -9.87 -16.59
C ARG A 54 -11.81 -8.80 -17.22
N SER A 55 -10.56 -9.11 -17.62
CA SER A 55 -9.71 -8.11 -18.30
C SER A 55 -10.30 -7.66 -19.63
N VAL A 56 -10.95 -8.57 -20.37
CA VAL A 56 -11.63 -8.25 -21.62
C VAL A 56 -12.85 -7.36 -21.38
N ALA A 57 -13.72 -7.69 -20.42
CA ALA A 57 -14.88 -6.86 -20.08
C ALA A 57 -14.45 -5.46 -19.61
N THR A 58 -13.44 -5.38 -18.74
CA THR A 58 -12.88 -4.09 -18.29
C THR A 58 -12.31 -3.29 -19.45
N LEU A 59 -11.55 -3.93 -20.35
CA LEU A 59 -10.95 -3.25 -21.51
C LEU A 59 -12.02 -2.69 -22.44
N LEU A 60 -13.07 -3.46 -22.75
CA LEU A 60 -14.18 -3.02 -23.61
C LEU A 60 -15.01 -1.92 -22.95
N LEU A 61 -15.28 -2.04 -21.65
CA LEU A 61 -16.03 -1.00 -20.91
C LEU A 61 -15.25 0.31 -20.90
N HIS A 62 -13.97 0.28 -20.53
CA HIS A 62 -13.15 1.48 -20.44
C HIS A 62 -12.83 2.08 -21.81
N SER A 63 -12.66 1.26 -22.86
CA SER A 63 -12.47 1.77 -24.23
C SER A 63 -13.72 2.43 -24.80
N ALA A 64 -14.92 2.03 -24.33
CA ALA A 64 -16.18 2.63 -24.73
C ALA A 64 -16.52 3.93 -23.98
N LEU A 65 -15.84 4.27 -22.88
CA LEU A 65 -16.15 5.49 -22.09
C LEU A 65 -16.06 6.79 -22.92
N PRO A 66 -15.05 7.02 -23.77
CA PRO A 66 -15.01 8.23 -24.61
C PRO A 66 -16.14 8.27 -25.64
N LEU A 67 -16.50 7.12 -26.22
CA LEU A 67 -17.62 7.02 -27.15
C LEU A 67 -18.95 7.29 -26.43
N GLY A 68 -19.13 6.74 -25.23
CA GLY A 68 -20.32 6.98 -24.40
C GLY A 68 -20.51 8.46 -24.05
N TYR A 69 -19.42 9.20 -23.87
CA TYR A 69 -19.48 10.65 -23.64
C TYR A 69 -20.04 11.39 -24.86
N VAL A 70 -19.51 11.08 -26.04
CA VAL A 70 -19.97 11.68 -27.31
C VAL A 70 -21.43 11.33 -27.58
N LEU A 71 -21.81 10.06 -27.40
CA LEU A 71 -23.18 9.61 -27.59
C LEU A 71 -24.15 10.28 -26.61
N GLY A 72 -23.74 10.47 -25.35
CA GLY A 72 -24.58 11.15 -24.38
C GLY A 72 -24.74 12.65 -24.67
N LEU A 73 -23.71 13.34 -25.16
CA LEU A 73 -23.84 14.73 -25.63
C LEU A 73 -24.85 14.87 -26.78
N LEU A 74 -24.89 13.90 -27.69
CA LEU A 74 -25.89 13.86 -28.76
C LEU A 74 -27.28 13.53 -28.22
N PHE A 75 -27.39 12.59 -27.28
CA PHE A 75 -28.68 12.15 -26.74
C PHE A 75 -29.39 13.24 -25.91
N PHE A 76 -28.63 14.06 -25.17
CA PHE A 76 -29.16 15.19 -24.39
C PHE A 76 -29.25 16.50 -25.18
N ASP A 77 -29.09 16.45 -26.51
CA ASP A 77 -29.17 17.60 -27.42
C ASP A 77 -28.25 18.76 -26.99
N HIS A 78 -27.08 18.43 -26.44
CA HIS A 78 -26.08 19.39 -26.02
C HIS A 78 -25.21 19.87 -27.20
N ILE A 79 -25.14 19.07 -28.27
CA ILE A 79 -24.42 19.36 -29.51
C ILE A 79 -25.24 18.85 -30.69
N ASP A 80 -25.37 19.68 -31.74
CA ASP A 80 -26.01 19.28 -32.99
C ASP A 80 -25.22 18.16 -33.69
N ALA A 81 -25.88 17.05 -34.04
CA ALA A 81 -25.25 15.94 -34.75
C ALA A 81 -24.65 16.37 -36.10
N GLU A 82 -25.29 17.31 -36.80
CA GLU A 82 -24.81 17.85 -38.06
C GLU A 82 -23.47 18.58 -37.89
N LYS A 83 -23.30 19.39 -36.85
CA LYS A 83 -22.02 20.09 -36.59
C LYS A 83 -20.91 19.16 -36.14
N LEU A 84 -21.27 18.03 -35.52
CA LEU A 84 -20.30 17.05 -35.04
C LEU A 84 -19.85 16.09 -36.15
N LEU A 85 -20.74 15.74 -37.08
CA LEU A 85 -20.49 14.77 -38.15
C LEU A 85 -20.17 15.40 -39.51
N LEU A 86 -20.72 16.58 -39.81
CA LEU A 86 -20.50 17.30 -41.07
C LEU A 86 -19.45 18.39 -40.89
N ASN A 87 -18.59 18.52 -41.90
CA ASN A 87 -17.50 19.48 -41.92
C ASN A 87 -18.00 20.89 -42.29
N ASP A 88 -18.58 21.60 -41.33
CA ASP A 88 -19.01 23.00 -41.48
C ASP A 88 -17.82 23.99 -41.34
N GLY A 89 -16.64 23.59 -41.82
CA GLY A 89 -15.38 24.34 -41.71
C GLY A 89 -14.54 24.03 -40.45
N ASN A 90 -15.03 23.21 -39.51
CA ASN A 90 -14.29 22.80 -38.31
C ASN A 90 -14.08 21.28 -38.25
N TYR A 91 -12.87 20.83 -38.57
CA TYR A 91 -12.50 19.40 -38.57
C TYR A 91 -12.43 18.75 -37.17
N LEU A 92 -12.50 19.53 -36.10
CA LEU A 92 -12.32 19.03 -34.73
C LEU A 92 -13.45 18.07 -34.29
N GLY A 93 -14.70 18.35 -34.66
CA GLY A 93 -15.85 17.51 -34.29
C GLY A 93 -15.74 16.08 -34.84
N PRO A 94 -15.62 15.92 -36.18
CA PRO A 94 -15.45 14.61 -36.80
C PRO A 94 -14.19 13.88 -36.32
N LEU A 95 -13.09 14.61 -36.06
CA LEU A 95 -11.86 14.04 -35.53
C LEU A 95 -12.06 13.44 -34.13
N ILE A 96 -12.79 14.12 -33.24
CA ILE A 96 -13.10 13.61 -31.90
C ILE A 96 -13.94 12.34 -31.97
N VAL A 97 -14.97 12.30 -32.82
CA VAL A 97 -15.81 11.11 -33.03
C VAL A 97 -14.96 9.95 -33.57
N LEU A 98 -14.09 10.23 -34.54
CA LEU A 98 -13.18 9.23 -35.10
C LEU A 98 -12.24 8.66 -34.02
N CYS A 99 -11.61 9.51 -33.22
CA CYS A 99 -10.74 9.07 -32.13
C CYS A 99 -11.51 8.25 -31.08
N ALA A 100 -12.72 8.69 -30.71
CA ALA A 100 -13.57 8.01 -29.73
C ALA A 100 -14.07 6.64 -30.22
N THR A 101 -14.21 6.44 -31.53
CA THR A 101 -14.69 5.18 -32.14
C THR A 101 -13.56 4.21 -32.50
N ILE A 102 -12.37 4.71 -32.90
CA ILE A 102 -11.25 3.85 -33.27
C ILE A 102 -10.79 2.97 -32.11
N VAL A 103 -10.69 3.52 -30.90
CA VAL A 103 -10.20 2.79 -29.72
C VAL A 103 -11.10 1.58 -29.38
N PRO A 104 -12.43 1.73 -29.22
CA PRO A 104 -13.30 0.58 -28.95
C PRO A 104 -13.31 -0.43 -30.10
N LEU A 105 -13.31 0.01 -31.36
CA LEU A 105 -13.23 -0.88 -32.53
C LEU A 105 -11.93 -1.70 -32.54
N TYR A 106 -10.79 -1.06 -32.24
CA TYR A 106 -9.50 -1.75 -32.13
C TYR A 106 -9.53 -2.78 -30.98
N THR A 107 -10.06 -2.41 -29.82
CA THR A 107 -10.19 -3.36 -28.70
C THR A 107 -11.08 -4.54 -29.04
N LEU A 108 -12.19 -4.31 -29.75
CA LEU A 108 -13.10 -5.36 -30.19
C LEU A 108 -12.43 -6.30 -31.21
N ASN A 109 -11.67 -5.74 -32.15
CA ASN A 109 -10.86 -6.53 -33.08
C ASN A 109 -9.85 -7.42 -32.33
N LYS A 110 -9.15 -6.88 -31.32
CA LYS A 110 -8.23 -7.66 -30.49
C LYS A 110 -8.92 -8.75 -29.68
N VAL A 111 -10.10 -8.47 -29.11
CA VAL A 111 -10.89 -9.48 -28.41
C VAL A 111 -11.33 -10.59 -29.37
N PHE A 112 -11.72 -10.24 -30.59
CA PHE A 112 -12.06 -11.23 -31.61
C PHE A 112 -10.85 -12.09 -31.98
N GLU A 113 -9.70 -11.48 -32.24
CA GLU A 113 -8.42 -12.19 -32.51
C GLU A 113 -8.05 -13.14 -31.37
N TRP A 114 -8.20 -12.72 -30.11
CA TRP A 114 -7.95 -13.58 -28.96
C TRP A 114 -8.95 -14.73 -28.87
N SER A 115 -10.23 -14.47 -29.13
CA SER A 115 -11.28 -15.49 -29.07
C SER A 115 -11.09 -16.58 -30.13
N VAL A 116 -10.71 -16.23 -31.36
CA VAL A 116 -10.43 -17.18 -32.46
C VAL A 116 -9.23 -18.07 -32.14
N ASN A 117 -8.22 -17.53 -31.46
CA ASN A 117 -7.01 -18.24 -31.06
C ASN A 117 -7.14 -18.95 -29.69
N ASN A 118 -8.36 -19.25 -29.23
CA ASN A 118 -8.61 -19.88 -27.92
C ASN A 118 -7.88 -19.19 -26.76
N TRP A 119 -7.80 -17.86 -26.80
CA TRP A 119 -7.11 -17.01 -25.82
C TRP A 119 -5.59 -17.19 -25.74
N ALA A 120 -4.95 -18.03 -26.56
CA ALA A 120 -3.51 -18.29 -26.48
C ALA A 120 -2.65 -17.05 -26.75
N THR A 121 -3.14 -16.12 -27.58
CA THR A 121 -2.47 -14.87 -27.89
C THR A 121 -2.76 -13.75 -26.88
N HIS A 122 -3.65 -13.99 -25.91
CA HIS A 122 -3.99 -13.04 -24.85
C HIS A 122 -2.76 -12.77 -23.95
N PRO A 123 -2.53 -11.52 -23.48
CA PRO A 123 -1.37 -11.19 -22.66
C PRO A 123 -1.21 -12.07 -21.40
N ILE A 124 -2.32 -12.44 -20.76
CA ILE A 124 -2.30 -13.34 -19.59
C ILE A 124 -1.82 -14.75 -19.97
N ALA A 125 -2.34 -15.30 -21.07
CA ALA A 125 -1.93 -16.62 -21.55
C ALA A 125 -0.45 -16.63 -21.97
N LYS A 126 0.01 -15.56 -22.63
CA LYS A 126 1.44 -15.37 -22.95
C LYS A 126 2.31 -15.30 -21.70
N ASN A 127 1.88 -14.59 -20.66
CA ASN A 127 2.62 -14.55 -19.39
C ASN A 127 2.74 -15.96 -18.77
N LEU A 128 1.63 -16.70 -18.72
CA LEU A 128 1.61 -18.07 -18.22
C LEU A 128 2.46 -19.04 -19.04
N SER A 129 2.52 -18.83 -20.37
CA SER A 129 3.30 -19.70 -21.26
C SER A 129 4.80 -19.73 -20.93
N VAL A 130 5.34 -18.68 -20.30
CA VAL A 130 6.74 -18.62 -19.84
C VAL A 130 7.04 -19.66 -18.75
N TYR A 131 6.01 -20.07 -18.01
CA TYR A 131 6.12 -21.06 -16.94
C TYR A 131 5.87 -22.49 -17.42
N GLY A 132 5.45 -22.69 -18.67
CA GLY A 132 5.35 -24.01 -19.27
C GLY A 132 6.72 -24.64 -19.46
N ASN A 133 6.87 -25.89 -19.04
CA ASN A 133 8.01 -26.73 -19.43
C ASN A 133 7.90 -27.12 -20.92
N ASN A 134 8.99 -27.57 -21.54
CA ASN A 134 9.05 -27.91 -22.98
C ASN A 134 7.83 -28.77 -23.40
N ASN A 135 7.01 -28.20 -24.30
CA ASN A 135 5.75 -28.74 -24.85
C ASN A 135 4.50 -28.73 -23.96
N THR A 136 4.54 -28.13 -22.77
CA THR A 136 3.32 -27.93 -21.96
C THR A 136 2.57 -26.67 -22.41
N PRO A 137 1.26 -26.75 -22.70
CA PRO A 137 0.47 -25.57 -23.04
C PRO A 137 0.27 -24.69 -21.80
N TRP A 138 0.06 -23.39 -22.02
CA TRP A 138 -0.25 -22.44 -20.94
C TRP A 138 -1.49 -22.85 -20.12
N THR A 139 -2.39 -23.64 -20.71
CA THR A 139 -3.60 -24.17 -20.07
C THR A 139 -3.28 -25.16 -18.94
N SER A 140 -2.18 -25.90 -19.04
CA SER A 140 -1.70 -26.77 -17.95
C SER A 140 -1.28 -25.95 -16.74
N VAL A 141 -0.44 -24.92 -16.95
CA VAL A 141 -0.04 -23.97 -15.91
C VAL A 141 -1.27 -23.28 -15.30
N ALA A 142 -2.23 -22.89 -16.14
CA ALA A 142 -3.49 -22.31 -15.67
C ALA A 142 -4.30 -23.29 -14.80
N SER A 143 -4.33 -24.57 -15.14
CA SER A 143 -4.99 -25.62 -14.34
C SER A 143 -4.31 -25.82 -12.99
N ASP A 144 -2.98 -25.77 -12.94
CA ASP A 144 -2.21 -25.87 -11.70
C ASP A 144 -2.53 -24.69 -10.77
N ILE A 145 -2.50 -23.46 -11.31
CA ILE A 145 -2.89 -22.26 -10.59
C ILE A 145 -4.35 -22.33 -10.11
N ASN A 146 -5.28 -22.80 -10.96
CA ASN A 146 -6.69 -22.94 -10.55
C ASN A 146 -6.85 -23.94 -9.39
N THR A 147 -6.07 -25.03 -9.41
CA THR A 147 -6.11 -26.05 -8.36
C THR A 147 -5.55 -25.53 -7.04
N GLU A 148 -4.42 -24.81 -7.09
CA GLU A 148 -3.85 -24.16 -5.91
C GLU A 148 -4.73 -23.03 -5.38
N TYR A 149 -5.34 -22.24 -6.26
CA TYR A 149 -6.25 -21.17 -5.86
C TYR A 149 -7.48 -21.67 -5.11
N ARG A 150 -7.90 -22.93 -5.31
CA ARG A 150 -9.03 -23.51 -4.56
C ARG A 150 -8.69 -23.86 -3.12
N ARG A 151 -7.40 -23.94 -2.77
CA ARG A 151 -6.97 -24.28 -1.41
C ARG A 151 -7.35 -23.16 -0.43
N ILE A 152 -7.53 -23.53 0.84
CA ILE A 152 -8.03 -22.65 1.90
C ILE A 152 -6.90 -21.79 2.46
N ASP A 153 -5.68 -22.31 2.43
CA ASP A 153 -4.45 -21.73 2.97
C ASP A 153 -3.81 -20.66 2.05
N LYS A 154 -4.52 -20.22 1.00
CA LYS A 154 -4.10 -19.09 0.18
C LYS A 154 -4.25 -17.79 0.96
N ILE A 155 -3.33 -16.86 0.72
CA ILE A 155 -3.42 -15.50 1.25
C ILE A 155 -3.88 -14.57 0.14
N VAL A 156 -4.86 -13.71 0.44
CA VAL A 156 -5.37 -12.68 -0.47
C VAL A 156 -5.25 -11.33 0.22
N ILE A 157 -4.32 -10.51 -0.23
CA ILE A 157 -4.08 -9.16 0.29
C ILE A 157 -4.67 -8.17 -0.71
N VAL A 158 -5.58 -7.32 -0.25
CA VAL A 158 -6.19 -6.26 -1.08
C VAL A 158 -5.38 -4.99 -0.87
N THR A 159 -4.58 -4.61 -1.87
CA THR A 159 -3.74 -3.41 -1.81
C THR A 159 -4.55 -2.14 -2.01
N ASN A 160 -5.49 -2.16 -2.95
CA ASN A 160 -6.40 -1.05 -3.25
C ASN A 160 -7.69 -1.59 -3.90
N SER A 161 -8.62 -0.71 -4.25
CA SER A 161 -9.92 -1.10 -4.83
C SER A 161 -9.82 -1.91 -6.14
N VAL A 162 -8.69 -1.85 -6.84
CA VAL A 162 -8.50 -2.47 -8.16
C VAL A 162 -7.37 -3.50 -8.23
N THR A 163 -6.53 -3.58 -7.19
CA THR A 163 -5.30 -4.37 -7.16
C THR A 163 -5.32 -5.30 -5.97
N ARG A 164 -5.09 -6.58 -6.24
CA ARG A 164 -4.97 -7.62 -5.22
C ARG A 164 -3.75 -8.48 -5.48
N VAL A 165 -3.19 -8.97 -4.39
CA VAL A 165 -2.01 -9.82 -4.36
C VAL A 165 -2.43 -11.13 -3.74
N ILE A 166 -2.06 -12.24 -4.37
CA ILE A 166 -2.42 -13.57 -3.93
C ILE A 166 -1.16 -14.39 -3.83
N ALA A 167 -0.95 -15.03 -2.69
CA ALA A 167 0.12 -15.98 -2.48
C ALA A 167 -0.50 -17.37 -2.24
N THR A 168 -0.14 -18.32 -3.10
CA THR A 168 -0.43 -19.75 -2.90
C THR A 168 0.83 -20.45 -2.42
N ASP A 169 0.90 -21.78 -2.47
CA ASP A 169 2.10 -22.53 -2.08
C ASP A 169 3.24 -22.29 -3.07
N ASN A 170 2.93 -22.28 -4.37
CA ASN A 170 3.94 -22.16 -5.42
C ASN A 170 3.89 -20.85 -6.20
N TRP A 171 2.81 -20.07 -6.10
CA TRP A 171 2.62 -18.88 -6.93
C TRP A 171 2.50 -17.60 -6.11
N ILE A 172 3.05 -16.53 -6.67
CA ILE A 172 2.79 -15.15 -6.26
C ILE A 172 2.11 -14.47 -7.44
N ILE A 173 0.92 -13.96 -7.23
CA ILE A 173 0.04 -13.45 -8.27
C ILE A 173 -0.35 -12.03 -7.92
N LYS A 174 -0.01 -11.09 -8.81
CA LYS A 174 -0.50 -9.71 -8.73
C LYS A 174 -1.54 -9.50 -9.81
N ILE A 175 -2.69 -9.02 -9.38
CA ILE A 175 -3.85 -8.81 -10.23
C ILE A 175 -4.17 -7.33 -10.24
N THR A 176 -4.29 -6.78 -11.44
CA THR A 176 -4.73 -5.41 -11.71
C THR A 176 -5.93 -5.45 -12.68
N PRO A 177 -6.57 -4.31 -13.02
CA PRO A 177 -7.69 -4.30 -13.96
C PRO A 177 -7.38 -4.91 -15.32
N TYR A 178 -6.15 -4.72 -15.80
CA TYR A 178 -5.75 -5.10 -17.16
C TYR A 178 -4.64 -6.16 -17.22
N LYS A 179 -3.86 -6.31 -16.15
CA LYS A 179 -2.71 -7.23 -16.11
C LYS A 179 -2.90 -8.28 -15.03
N PHE A 180 -2.48 -9.49 -15.37
CA PHE A 180 -2.32 -10.62 -14.47
C PHE A 180 -0.86 -11.02 -14.51
N GLN A 181 -0.14 -10.72 -13.44
CA GLN A 181 1.29 -10.95 -13.31
C GLN A 181 1.49 -12.10 -12.34
N VAL A 182 2.29 -13.07 -12.73
CA VAL A 182 2.57 -14.25 -11.93
C VAL A 182 4.07 -14.45 -11.80
N ALA A 183 4.48 -15.02 -10.68
CA ALA A 183 5.81 -15.55 -10.48
C ALA A 183 5.71 -16.87 -9.72
N HIS A 184 6.43 -17.87 -10.19
CA HIS A 184 6.60 -19.11 -9.43
C HIS A 184 7.59 -18.88 -8.28
N GLN A 185 7.25 -19.25 -7.06
CA GLN A 185 8.01 -18.98 -5.85
C GLN A 185 9.40 -19.63 -5.88
N SER A 186 9.55 -20.82 -6.47
CA SER A 186 10.87 -21.45 -6.63
C SER A 186 11.79 -20.67 -7.56
N ASP A 187 11.24 -19.85 -8.46
CA ASP A 187 11.97 -19.19 -9.54
C ASP A 187 11.91 -17.67 -9.39
N ALA A 188 11.65 -17.15 -8.18
CA ALA A 188 11.51 -15.73 -7.92
C ALA A 188 12.38 -15.28 -6.75
N THR A 189 12.97 -14.10 -6.89
CA THR A 189 13.63 -13.39 -5.80
C THR A 189 12.77 -12.21 -5.36
N LEU A 190 12.55 -12.09 -4.05
CA LEU A 190 11.72 -11.04 -3.46
C LEU A 190 12.62 -10.07 -2.70
N VAL A 191 12.55 -8.78 -3.06
CA VAL A 191 13.36 -7.74 -2.42
C VAL A 191 12.47 -6.57 -2.03
N VAL A 192 12.52 -6.17 -0.75
CA VAL A 192 11.86 -4.94 -0.30
C VAL A 192 12.71 -3.76 -0.76
N ASN A 193 12.18 -2.93 -1.66
CA ASN A 193 12.89 -1.82 -2.27
C ASN A 193 12.64 -0.50 -1.53
N LYS A 194 11.38 -0.25 -1.13
CA LYS A 194 10.96 1.03 -0.53
C LYS A 194 9.91 0.83 0.57
N SER A 195 9.87 1.77 1.51
CA SER A 195 8.78 1.91 2.48
C SER A 195 8.26 3.34 2.47
N ASP A 196 6.96 3.51 2.29
CA ASP A 196 6.26 4.79 2.25
C ASP A 196 5.34 4.88 3.47
N VAL A 197 5.34 6.00 4.19
CA VAL A 197 4.43 6.24 5.32
C VAL A 197 3.41 7.29 4.90
N HIS A 198 2.12 6.98 5.04
CA HIS A 198 1.03 7.89 4.75
C HIS A 198 0.23 8.18 6.03
N PHE A 199 -0.02 9.47 6.25
CA PHE A 199 -0.98 9.93 7.26
C PHE A 199 -2.37 9.83 6.64
N MET A 200 -3.24 8.98 7.20
CA MET A 200 -4.65 8.95 6.80
C MET A 200 -5.40 10.13 7.43
N SER A 201 -6.59 10.42 6.89
CA SER A 201 -7.53 11.50 7.26
C SER A 201 -7.49 11.96 8.74
N PRO A 202 -7.73 13.24 9.05
CA PRO A 202 -7.79 13.78 10.43
C PRO A 202 -8.78 13.09 11.38
N THR A 203 -9.71 12.27 10.85
CA THR A 203 -10.68 11.46 11.59
C THR A 203 -10.22 10.04 11.95
N THR A 204 -9.25 9.47 11.23
CA THR A 204 -8.64 8.16 11.52
C THR A 204 -7.13 8.36 11.51
N ARG A 205 -6.62 8.89 12.62
CA ARG A 205 -5.25 9.41 12.81
C ARG A 205 -4.15 8.33 12.77
N ASP A 206 -4.49 7.11 12.36
CA ASP A 206 -3.52 6.03 12.19
C ASP A 206 -2.67 6.25 10.94
N GLN A 207 -1.36 6.30 11.15
CA GLN A 207 -0.38 6.33 10.08
C GLN A 207 -0.22 4.93 9.52
N VAL A 208 -0.43 4.80 8.20
CA VAL A 208 -0.30 3.52 7.51
C VAL A 208 1.04 3.48 6.79
N GLN A 209 1.88 2.51 7.11
CA GLN A 209 3.11 2.22 6.37
C GLN A 209 2.81 1.22 5.25
N PHE A 210 3.18 1.57 4.03
CA PHE A 210 3.20 0.67 2.89
C PHE A 210 4.62 0.31 2.53
N ILE A 211 4.82 -0.94 2.11
CA ILE A 211 6.11 -1.43 1.63
C ILE A 211 5.96 -1.88 0.18
N ASN A 212 7.01 -1.66 -0.61
CA ASN A 212 7.09 -2.08 -1.99
C ASN A 212 8.10 -3.23 -2.11
N ILE A 213 7.61 -4.41 -2.45
CA ILE A 213 8.38 -5.62 -2.69
C ILE A 213 8.51 -5.82 -4.20
N GLN A 214 9.73 -5.81 -4.71
CA GLN A 214 10.02 -6.14 -6.09
C GLN A 214 10.11 -7.67 -6.23
N VAL A 215 9.29 -8.23 -7.11
CA VAL A 215 9.31 -9.64 -7.49
C VAL A 215 10.11 -9.78 -8.78
N LYS A 216 11.25 -10.46 -8.70
CA LYS A 216 12.14 -10.72 -9.83
C LYS A 216 12.13 -12.20 -10.20
N PRO A 217 11.36 -12.61 -11.22
CA PRO A 217 11.46 -13.94 -11.77
C PRO A 217 12.85 -14.18 -12.37
N MET A 218 13.42 -15.37 -12.20
CA MET A 218 14.72 -15.76 -12.76
C MET A 218 14.62 -16.20 -14.23
N ARG A 219 13.41 -16.44 -14.74
CA ARG A 219 13.20 -16.85 -16.14
C ARG A 219 13.35 -15.65 -17.08
N ALA A 220 14.17 -15.79 -18.13
CA ALA A 220 14.54 -14.69 -19.03
C ALA A 220 13.37 -13.99 -19.75
N MET A 221 12.24 -14.68 -19.96
CA MET A 221 11.05 -14.11 -20.61
C MET A 221 9.98 -13.62 -19.62
N ALA A 222 10.19 -13.77 -18.31
CA ALA A 222 9.22 -13.38 -17.31
C ALA A 222 9.42 -11.91 -16.91
N GLN A 223 8.32 -11.18 -16.75
CA GLN A 223 8.36 -9.75 -16.42
C GLN A 223 8.43 -9.54 -14.91
N GLU A 224 9.37 -8.68 -14.46
CA GLU A 224 9.41 -8.22 -13.07
C GLU A 224 8.19 -7.37 -12.72
N PHE A 225 7.76 -7.43 -11.45
CA PHE A 225 6.66 -6.59 -10.98
C PHE A 225 6.78 -6.23 -9.51
N ASP A 226 6.25 -5.07 -9.14
CA ASP A 226 6.25 -4.60 -7.77
C ASP A 226 4.93 -4.91 -7.08
N ILE A 227 5.00 -5.38 -5.85
CA ILE A 227 3.88 -5.58 -4.94
C ILE A 227 3.93 -4.47 -3.90
N ARG A 228 2.83 -3.74 -3.74
CA ARG A 228 2.65 -2.80 -2.63
C ARG A 228 1.71 -3.43 -1.61
N LEU A 229 2.10 -3.47 -0.34
CA LEU A 229 1.25 -3.98 0.74
C LEU A 229 1.42 -3.15 2.01
N ASN A 230 0.47 -3.27 2.94
CA ASN A 230 0.60 -2.68 4.27
C ASN A 230 1.71 -3.42 5.04
N ALA A 231 2.48 -2.71 5.85
CA ALA A 231 3.50 -3.31 6.72
C ALA A 231 2.91 -4.34 7.70
N LEU A 232 1.63 -4.23 8.06
CA LEU A 232 0.92 -5.21 8.90
C LEU A 232 0.74 -6.56 8.19
N ASP A 233 0.40 -6.55 6.90
CA ASP A 233 0.20 -7.75 6.08
C ASP A 233 1.54 -8.42 5.65
N PHE A 234 2.67 -7.78 5.95
CA PHE A 234 3.98 -8.28 5.56
C PHE A 234 4.31 -9.61 6.19
N LYS A 235 3.95 -9.77 7.47
CA LYS A 235 4.22 -11.00 8.21
C LYS A 235 3.44 -12.17 7.60
N ASP A 236 2.17 -11.95 7.27
CA ASP A 236 1.31 -12.96 6.66
C ASP A 236 1.88 -13.41 5.30
N LEU A 237 2.33 -12.45 4.47
CA LEU A 237 2.98 -12.77 3.20
C LEU A 237 4.31 -13.50 3.41
N GLN A 238 5.13 -13.07 4.39
CA GLN A 238 6.42 -13.68 4.71
C GLN A 238 6.25 -15.12 5.21
N ASP A 239 5.24 -15.38 6.04
CA ASP A 239 4.95 -16.70 6.59
C ASP A 239 4.43 -17.67 5.51
N LYS A 240 3.76 -17.15 4.48
CA LYS A 240 3.23 -17.97 3.37
C LYS A 240 4.26 -18.27 2.29
N VAL A 241 5.17 -17.34 2.01
CA VAL A 241 6.11 -17.51 0.91
C VAL A 241 7.28 -18.40 1.32
N SER A 242 7.58 -19.39 0.49
CA SER A 242 8.64 -20.39 0.77
C SER A 242 10.06 -19.79 0.75
N ARG A 243 10.28 -18.69 0.01
CA ARG A 243 11.59 -18.04 -0.13
C ARG A 243 11.72 -16.82 0.79
N PRO A 244 12.88 -16.61 1.41
CA PRO A 244 13.10 -15.43 2.26
C PRO A 244 13.00 -14.15 1.43
N ILE A 245 12.29 -13.17 1.97
CA ILE A 245 12.19 -11.83 1.40
C ILE A 245 13.40 -11.03 1.86
N ALA A 246 14.26 -10.62 0.93
CA ALA A 246 15.44 -9.82 1.24
C ALA A 246 15.01 -8.37 1.56
N VAL A 247 15.29 -7.91 2.77
CA VAL A 247 15.02 -6.53 3.20
C VAL A 247 16.31 -5.72 3.05
N LEU A 248 16.25 -4.61 2.31
CA LEU A 248 17.39 -3.69 2.21
C LEU A 248 17.62 -3.01 3.58
N HIS A 249 18.89 -2.87 3.98
CA HIS A 249 19.31 -2.37 5.30
C HIS A 249 18.72 -1.01 5.72
N ASN A 250 18.27 -0.20 4.76
CA ASN A 250 17.71 1.13 5.01
C ASN A 250 16.19 1.11 5.30
N ILE A 251 15.55 -0.07 5.36
CA ILE A 251 14.11 -0.19 5.54
C ILE A 251 13.79 -0.63 6.97
N ARG A 252 13.22 0.28 7.75
CA ARG A 252 12.69 0.00 9.09
C ARG A 252 11.18 -0.21 9.03
N PHE A 253 10.70 -1.33 9.56
CA PHE A 253 9.27 -1.61 9.70
C PHE A 253 8.77 -0.99 11.01
N HIS A 254 7.80 -0.09 10.92
CA HIS A 254 7.13 0.46 12.09
C HIS A 254 5.79 -0.26 12.24
N ARG A 255 5.65 -1.07 13.29
CA ARG A 255 4.43 -1.85 13.56
C ARG A 255 3.37 -1.03 14.31
N THR A 256 3.80 -0.13 15.19
CA THR A 256 2.89 0.71 16.00
C THR A 256 3.39 2.16 16.11
N LEU A 257 2.48 3.10 16.43
CA LEU A 257 2.83 4.49 16.79
C LEU A 257 3.83 4.52 17.96
N LEU A 258 3.66 3.61 18.92
CA LEU A 258 4.57 3.45 20.06
C LEU A 258 5.98 3.07 19.61
N ASP A 259 6.14 2.10 18.70
CA ASP A 259 7.45 1.68 18.19
C ASP A 259 8.16 2.84 17.47
N ARG A 260 7.42 3.58 16.64
CA ARG A 260 7.95 4.77 15.96
C ARG A 260 8.36 5.84 16.96
N PHE A 261 7.54 6.09 17.98
CA PHE A 261 7.87 7.05 19.02
C PHE A 261 9.14 6.63 19.77
N ILE A 262 9.30 5.34 20.11
CA ILE A 262 10.50 4.84 20.78
C ILE A 262 11.75 5.11 19.93
N ASP A 263 11.69 4.85 18.62
CA ASP A 263 12.82 5.09 17.73
C ASP A 263 13.15 6.58 17.60
N THR A 264 12.13 7.44 17.41
CA THR A 264 12.36 8.90 17.34
C THR A 264 12.86 9.45 18.67
N PHE A 265 12.34 8.93 19.80
CA PHE A 265 12.79 9.30 21.13
C PHE A 265 14.26 8.92 21.35
N LYS A 266 14.69 7.72 20.94
CA LYS A 266 16.10 7.32 20.97
C LYS A 266 16.97 8.26 20.14
N GLU A 267 16.56 8.57 18.92
CA GLU A 267 17.29 9.46 18.01
C GLU A 267 17.42 10.90 18.56
N GLU A 268 16.39 11.42 19.24
CA GLU A 268 16.49 12.73 19.91
C GLU A 268 17.37 12.66 21.17
N VAL A 269 17.29 11.58 21.95
CA VAL A 269 18.12 11.41 23.15
C VAL A 269 19.59 11.19 22.82
N ASP A 270 19.91 10.54 21.70
CA ASP A 270 21.29 10.36 21.21
C ASP A 270 21.99 11.70 20.91
N LYS A 271 21.22 12.79 20.68
CA LYS A 271 21.76 14.14 20.50
C LYS A 271 22.07 14.84 21.82
N ASN A 272 21.53 14.34 22.94
CA ASN A 272 21.75 14.94 24.25
C ASN A 272 23.15 14.59 24.79
N PRO A 273 23.73 15.44 25.65
CA PRO A 273 24.96 15.13 26.37
C PRO A 273 24.87 13.82 27.17
N PHE A 274 25.97 13.07 27.19
CA PHE A 274 26.11 11.89 28.05
C PHE A 274 26.22 12.29 29.52
N TYR A 275 25.70 11.44 30.41
CA TYR A 275 25.88 11.56 31.84
C TYR A 275 26.96 10.57 32.30
N ASP A 276 28.10 11.11 32.72
CA ASP A 276 29.19 10.30 33.27
C ASP A 276 28.88 9.88 34.71
N THR A 277 28.95 8.58 34.99
CA THR A 277 28.79 8.04 36.34
C THR A 277 29.84 6.96 36.62
N ALA A 278 30.33 6.93 37.85
CA ALA A 278 31.16 5.85 38.38
C ALA A 278 30.33 4.80 39.14
N GLU A 279 29.01 4.96 39.23
CA GLU A 279 28.11 3.98 39.86
C GLU A 279 27.94 2.74 38.96
N GLU A 280 28.00 1.55 39.56
CA GLU A 280 27.69 0.29 38.86
C GLU A 280 26.23 0.27 38.39
N LEU A 281 26.03 0.05 37.09
CA LEU A 281 24.70 0.04 36.47
C LEU A 281 24.05 -1.34 36.60
N GLY A 282 22.91 -1.38 37.30
CA GLY A 282 22.08 -2.58 37.42
C GLY A 282 21.17 -2.82 36.21
N GLN A 283 20.43 -3.92 36.24
CA GLN A 283 19.37 -4.20 35.27
C GLN A 283 18.24 -3.17 35.36
N CYS A 284 17.66 -2.83 34.21
CA CYS A 284 16.52 -1.93 34.09
C CYS A 284 15.34 -2.46 34.91
N ILE A 285 14.76 -1.63 35.78
CA ILE A 285 13.63 -2.03 36.63
C ILE A 285 12.33 -2.27 35.85
N GLY A 286 12.23 -1.73 34.64
CA GLY A 286 11.05 -1.87 33.78
C GLY A 286 11.00 -3.21 33.06
N CYS A 287 12.07 -3.59 32.36
CA CYS A 287 12.10 -4.84 31.57
C CYS A 287 12.86 -5.98 32.23
N MET A 288 13.74 -5.70 33.20
CA MET A 288 14.65 -6.67 33.84
C MET A 288 15.54 -7.45 32.84
N GLN A 289 15.69 -6.96 31.62
CA GLN A 289 16.45 -7.63 30.54
C GLN A 289 17.68 -6.84 30.11
N ALA A 290 17.53 -5.52 29.96
CA ALA A 290 18.61 -4.62 29.53
C ALA A 290 19.28 -3.94 30.73
N LEU A 291 20.53 -3.49 30.54
CA LEU A 291 21.20 -2.63 31.51
C LEU A 291 20.53 -1.25 31.59
N SER A 292 20.54 -0.64 32.77
CA SER A 292 20.07 0.72 32.98
C SER A 292 21.05 1.68 32.32
N ASN A 293 20.62 2.38 31.26
CA ASN A 293 21.49 3.25 30.48
C ASN A 293 20.96 4.68 30.35
N VAL A 294 19.96 5.06 31.15
CA VAL A 294 19.35 6.40 31.12
C VAL A 294 19.35 7.06 32.48
N LYS A 295 19.75 8.33 32.48
CA LYS A 295 19.64 9.26 33.61
C LYS A 295 18.79 10.46 33.20
N LEU A 296 17.87 10.87 34.07
CA LEU A 296 17.18 12.14 33.93
C LEU A 296 18.04 13.24 34.56
N ASN A 297 18.53 14.16 33.74
CA ASN A 297 19.31 15.32 34.17
C ASN A 297 18.74 16.57 33.50
N ARG A 298 18.45 17.61 34.27
CA ARG A 298 17.80 18.80 33.72
C ARG A 298 18.77 19.56 32.82
N LEU A 299 18.48 19.59 31.52
CA LEU A 299 19.28 20.27 30.49
C LEU A 299 18.46 21.29 29.70
N CYS A 300 17.14 21.22 29.75
CA CYS A 300 16.30 22.23 29.14
C CYS A 300 16.46 23.59 29.83
N ASN A 301 16.69 24.65 29.04
CA ASN A 301 16.74 26.02 29.54
C ASN A 301 15.33 26.47 29.94
N SER A 302 15.09 26.71 31.23
CA SER A 302 13.92 27.49 31.64
C SER A 302 14.18 28.94 31.25
N THR A 303 13.49 29.42 30.22
CA THR A 303 13.33 30.85 30.01
C THR A 303 12.67 31.45 31.26
N GLU A 304 13.00 32.70 31.60
CA GLU A 304 12.85 33.32 32.92
C GLU A 304 11.42 33.44 33.50
N ASN A 305 10.40 32.89 32.84
CA ASN A 305 9.05 32.77 33.38
C ASN A 305 8.86 31.39 34.00
N ARG A 306 8.96 31.31 35.32
CA ARG A 306 8.64 30.11 36.11
C ARG A 306 7.14 29.81 36.01
N ASP A 307 6.73 29.11 34.97
CA ASP A 307 5.42 28.48 34.94
C ASP A 307 5.43 27.24 35.83
N VAL A 308 4.27 26.92 36.41
CA VAL A 308 4.05 25.72 37.25
C VAL A 308 4.34 24.40 36.50
N ASP A 309 4.47 24.49 35.17
CA ASP A 309 4.62 23.37 34.26
C ASP A 309 6.09 23.05 33.90
N ASP A 310 7.07 23.70 34.53
CA ASP A 310 8.49 23.53 34.22
C ASP A 310 9.12 22.20 34.64
N CYS A 311 10.19 21.81 33.93
CA CYS A 311 10.98 20.64 34.27
C CYS A 311 11.75 20.86 35.58
N THR A 312 11.81 19.82 36.40
CA THR A 312 12.43 19.82 37.73
C THR A 312 13.59 18.85 37.80
N THR A 313 14.61 19.16 38.59
CA THR A 313 15.79 18.29 38.74
C THR A 313 15.42 16.94 39.36
N CYS A 314 15.84 15.86 38.71
CA CYS A 314 15.64 14.49 39.20
C CYS A 314 16.91 13.97 39.89
N PHE A 315 16.77 13.47 41.12
CA PHE A 315 17.88 12.91 41.92
C PHE A 315 17.92 11.38 41.93
N CYS A 316 17.03 10.70 41.19
CA CYS A 316 17.01 9.24 41.14
C CYS A 316 18.23 8.67 40.42
N ARG A 317 18.75 7.53 40.87
CA ARG A 317 19.83 6.80 40.17
C ARG A 317 19.39 6.32 38.77
N PRO A 318 20.32 6.06 37.83
CA PRO A 318 20.01 5.44 36.55
C PRO A 318 19.50 4.01 36.76
N MET A 319 18.19 3.81 36.66
CA MET A 319 17.53 2.52 36.91
C MET A 319 16.68 2.03 35.72
N TRP A 320 16.69 2.76 34.61
CA TRP A 320 15.87 2.49 33.44
C TRP A 320 16.74 2.39 32.19
N CYS A 321 16.34 1.52 31.26
CA CYS A 321 16.86 1.55 29.91
C CYS A 321 16.07 2.55 29.05
N ILE A 322 16.67 2.97 27.93
CA ILE A 322 16.09 3.95 27.01
C ILE A 322 14.72 3.53 26.46
N GLU A 323 14.52 2.25 26.16
CA GLU A 323 13.24 1.75 25.66
C GLU A 323 12.13 1.83 26.69
N CYS A 324 12.39 1.42 27.92
CA CYS A 324 11.40 1.50 28.98
C CYS A 324 11.09 2.95 29.35
N MET A 325 12.08 3.84 29.30
CA MET A 325 11.85 5.28 29.50
C MET A 325 10.99 5.86 28.37
N ALA A 326 11.27 5.51 27.11
CA ALA A 326 10.46 5.95 25.97
C ALA A 326 9.01 5.44 26.06
N LYS A 327 8.81 4.16 26.40
CA LYS A 327 7.47 3.59 26.63
C LYS A 327 6.73 4.29 27.76
N TRP A 328 7.41 4.57 28.87
CA TRP A 328 6.83 5.32 29.98
C TRP A 328 6.43 6.73 29.53
N PHE A 329 7.32 7.41 28.81
CA PHE A 329 7.06 8.75 28.30
C PHE A 329 5.81 8.77 27.42
N ALA A 330 5.72 7.87 26.44
CA ALA A 330 4.57 7.72 25.54
C ALA A 330 3.27 7.45 26.30
N SER A 331 3.28 6.56 27.30
CA SER A 331 2.09 6.19 28.09
C SER A 331 1.47 7.34 28.90
N ARG A 332 2.16 8.48 28.99
CA ARG A 332 1.72 9.68 29.72
C ARG A 332 1.33 10.82 28.80
N GLN A 333 1.39 10.61 27.49
CA GLN A 333 0.96 11.60 26.51
C GLN A 333 -0.49 11.38 26.13
N ASP A 334 -1.09 12.44 25.58
CA ASP A 334 -2.43 12.37 25.01
C ASP A 334 -2.40 11.56 23.71
N GLU A 335 -3.11 10.42 23.69
CA GLU A 335 -3.22 9.55 22.52
C GLU A 335 -3.83 10.28 21.30
N ASP A 336 -4.62 11.33 21.55
CA ASP A 336 -5.26 12.09 20.49
C ASP A 336 -4.28 13.03 19.75
N THR A 337 -3.15 13.45 20.35
CA THR A 337 -2.19 14.39 19.74
C THR A 337 -0.75 13.86 19.69
N PRO A 338 -0.45 12.83 18.87
CA PRO A 338 0.88 12.22 18.78
C PRO A 338 1.99 13.18 18.30
N GLU A 339 1.64 14.19 17.50
CA GLU A 339 2.59 15.19 16.99
C GLU A 339 3.22 16.07 18.08
N THR A 340 2.56 16.21 19.24
CA THR A 340 3.08 17.01 20.36
C THR A 340 3.89 16.18 21.36
N TRP A 341 3.96 14.85 21.20
CA TRP A 341 4.57 13.98 22.21
C TRP A 341 6.01 14.38 22.53
N LEU A 342 6.86 14.64 21.52
CA LEU A 342 8.27 15.00 21.76
C LEU A 342 8.44 16.38 22.43
N SER A 343 7.52 17.32 22.20
CA SER A 343 7.56 18.65 22.82
C SER A 343 6.88 18.70 24.19
N SER A 344 6.12 17.65 24.54
CA SER A 344 5.46 17.51 25.83
C SER A 344 6.44 17.13 26.95
N LYS A 345 5.92 17.11 28.18
CA LYS A 345 6.65 16.78 29.40
C LYS A 345 6.06 15.51 30.01
N CYS A 346 6.87 14.80 30.80
CA CYS A 346 6.46 13.60 31.53
C CYS A 346 6.99 13.68 32.97
N THR A 347 6.49 12.82 33.86
CA THR A 347 6.97 12.70 35.24
C THR A 347 7.83 11.47 35.41
N CYS A 348 8.94 11.59 36.13
CA CYS A 348 9.81 10.47 36.47
C CYS A 348 9.00 9.34 37.13
N PRO A 349 9.17 8.07 36.72
CA PRO A 349 8.42 6.94 37.30
C PRO A 349 8.59 6.77 38.82
N LEU A 350 9.68 7.32 39.38
CA LEU A 350 10.10 7.09 40.76
C LEU A 350 9.81 8.29 41.66
N CYS A 351 10.41 9.45 41.36
CA CYS A 351 10.27 10.66 42.17
C CYS A 351 9.24 11.65 41.65
N ARG A 352 8.61 11.35 40.50
CA ARG A 352 7.64 12.22 39.80
C ARG A 352 8.18 13.60 39.38
N ALA A 353 9.50 13.82 39.44
CA ALA A 353 10.13 15.00 38.86
C ALA A 353 9.73 15.15 37.39
N ARG A 354 9.27 16.34 36.99
CA ARG A 354 8.89 16.62 35.61
C ARG A 354 10.14 16.75 34.74
N PHE A 355 10.10 16.18 33.54
CA PHE A 355 11.19 16.20 32.59
C PHE A 355 10.64 16.22 31.15
N CYS A 356 11.43 16.74 30.21
CA CYS A 356 11.16 16.62 28.78
C CYS A 356 12.23 15.74 28.11
N VAL A 357 12.09 15.46 26.80
CA VAL A 357 13.05 14.63 26.05
C VAL A 357 14.49 15.14 26.15
N LEU A 358 14.68 16.46 26.23
CA LEU A 358 16.01 17.08 26.36
C LEU A 358 16.69 16.78 27.71
N ASP A 359 15.92 16.45 28.75
CA ASP A 359 16.45 16.13 30.07
C ASP A 359 16.87 14.65 30.21
N VAL A 360 16.76 13.87 29.14
CA VAL A 360 17.08 12.45 29.12
C VAL A 360 18.48 12.27 28.59
N CYS A 361 19.40 11.77 29.41
CA CYS A 361 20.78 11.53 29.04
C CYS A 361 21.09 10.04 29.00
N LEU A 362 21.84 9.60 27.98
CA LEU A 362 22.48 8.30 28.01
C LEU A 362 23.62 8.31 29.02
N VAL A 363 23.77 7.20 29.73
CA VAL A 363 24.82 7.05 30.75
C VAL A 363 26.09 6.49 30.13
N ARG A 364 27.23 7.06 30.50
CA ARG A 364 28.56 6.56 30.15
C ARG A 364 29.34 6.28 31.42
N ASN A 365 30.02 5.13 31.47
CA ASN A 365 31.03 4.88 32.48
C ASN A 365 32.38 5.25 31.88
N PRO A 366 33.09 6.28 32.39
CA PRO A 366 34.40 6.68 31.84
C PRO A 366 35.51 5.64 32.09
N ASN A 367 35.24 4.60 32.87
CA ASN A 367 36.18 3.52 33.19
C ASN A 367 35.98 2.24 32.34
N ASP A 368 34.98 2.23 31.44
CA ASP A 368 34.77 1.23 30.37
C ASP A 368 35.00 1.90 29.01
#